data_AF-A0A6N2VA88-F1
#
_entry.id   AF-A0A6N2VA88-F1
#
_cell.length_a   1.000
_cell.length_b   1.000
_cell.length_c   1.000
_cell.angle_alpha   90.00
_cell.angle_beta   90.00
_cell.angle_gamma   90.00
#
_symmetry.space_group_name_H-M   'P 1'
#
loop_
_entity.id
_entity.type
_entity.pdbx_description
1 polymer ?
#
loop_
_entity_poly.entity_id
_entity_poly.type
_entity_poly.pdbx_seq_one_letter_code
_entity_poly.pdbx_strand_id
1 'polypeptide(L)'
;MISKYDTLKKDIFRLNEDEEFYKAYYHAGHSSEGLKEFLSQIDKGDATRRHLVIPELLPEIISYEMNDEEYFKEGDSRNVYISMHNRYTPAFLHRHNFFEIVFVYHGSCAQNIGANRKYFSDGDVIFIAPGVYHTMEVFQDDSIVFNILIQQKTFHQMFLPLAKGDDIQSKFFKEGLYNQHQLEYLVYHTKDSWKSFVLKMYYEHLNHDGFSDQILIGMLTYLSADTMRRFQDTMESSYFFMQSRQLDDFLVLNYIQEHIDTVTLTDISKHFGFSLSYCSKLIKNTTGMRFNDWKKALRIRKGERLLVNTTDTISSISLSLGYENTETFIRIFKKETGMTPGQYRKQSQQNSQ
;
A
#
# COMPACT_ATOMS: atom_id res chain seq x y z
N MET A 1 17.01 6.71 37.49
CA MET A 1 15.78 7.08 36.76
C MET A 1 15.82 6.36 35.43
N ILE A 2 14.83 5.53 35.13
CA ILE A 2 14.66 4.94 33.80
C ILE A 2 14.22 6.07 32.87
N SER A 3 14.92 6.30 31.75
CA SER A 3 14.54 7.35 30.81
C SER A 3 13.15 7.03 30.24
N LYS A 4 12.32 8.05 29.97
CA LYS A 4 11.02 7.84 29.29
C LYS A 4 11.15 7.04 27.99
N TYR A 5 12.30 7.15 27.32
CA TYR A 5 12.64 6.39 26.11
C TYR A 5 13.03 4.93 26.39
N ASP A 6 13.55 4.61 27.58
CA ASP A 6 13.89 3.23 27.95
C ASP A 6 12.63 2.40 28.22
N THR A 7 11.60 3.02 28.81
CA THR A 7 10.28 2.41 28.98
C THR A 7 9.64 2.17 27.61
N LEU A 8 9.55 3.22 26.77
CA LEU A 8 9.02 3.09 25.40
C LEU A 8 9.77 2.02 24.60
N LYS A 9 11.09 1.96 24.71
CA LYS A 9 11.91 0.94 24.04
C LYS A 9 11.53 -0.48 24.47
N LYS A 10 11.13 -0.71 25.72
CA LYS A 10 10.64 -2.03 26.15
C LYS A 10 9.24 -2.31 25.63
N ASP A 11 8.40 -1.29 25.59
CA ASP A 11 7.00 -1.43 25.21
C ASP A 11 6.83 -1.76 23.72
N ILE A 12 7.66 -1.18 22.83
CA ILE A 12 7.59 -1.48 21.38
C ILE A 12 7.85 -2.97 21.07
N PHE A 13 8.57 -3.71 21.91
CA PHE A 13 8.80 -5.14 21.69
C PHE A 13 7.64 -6.01 22.14
N ARG A 14 6.71 -5.49 22.95
CA ARG A 14 5.52 -6.24 23.36
C ARG A 14 4.51 -6.21 22.21
N LEU A 15 3.91 -7.36 21.92
CA LEU A 15 2.78 -7.41 20.99
C LEU A 15 1.60 -6.69 21.63
N ASN A 16 1.00 -5.77 20.89
CA ASN A 16 -0.28 -5.18 21.28
C ASN A 16 -1.44 -6.13 20.91
N GLU A 17 -2.66 -5.79 21.31
CA GLU A 17 -3.84 -6.63 21.09
C GLU A 17 -4.11 -6.91 19.60
N ASP A 18 -3.85 -5.94 18.71
CA ASP A 18 -4.01 -6.13 17.26
C ASP A 18 -2.93 -7.05 16.70
N GLU A 19 -1.69 -6.92 17.17
CA GLU A 19 -0.58 -7.79 16.74
C GLU A 19 -0.74 -9.22 17.25
N GLU A 20 -1.26 -9.42 18.47
CA GLU A 20 -1.62 -10.74 18.97
C GLU A 20 -2.73 -11.37 18.11
N PHE A 21 -3.74 -10.57 17.75
CA PHE A 21 -4.79 -10.99 16.82
C PHE A 21 -4.20 -11.38 15.46
N TYR A 22 -3.38 -10.53 14.85
CA TYR A 22 -2.78 -10.79 13.54
C TYR A 22 -1.84 -11.99 13.56
N LYS A 23 -1.12 -12.22 14.66
CA LYS A 23 -0.29 -13.40 14.82
C LYS A 23 -1.13 -14.67 14.84
N ALA A 24 -2.22 -14.68 15.60
CA ALA A 24 -3.16 -15.80 15.61
C ALA A 24 -3.78 -16.03 14.22
N TYR A 25 -4.17 -14.95 13.55
CA TYR A 25 -4.70 -14.96 12.18
C TYR A 25 -3.69 -15.55 11.17
N TYR A 26 -2.45 -15.10 11.22
CA TYR A 26 -1.35 -15.60 10.39
C TYR A 26 -1.12 -17.10 10.59
N HIS A 27 -1.10 -17.58 11.84
CA HIS A 27 -0.95 -19.01 12.13
C HIS A 27 -2.16 -19.83 11.66
N ALA A 28 -3.38 -19.37 11.87
CA ALA A 28 -4.59 -20.02 11.37
C ALA A 28 -4.60 -20.15 9.83
N GLY A 29 -4.06 -19.14 9.13
CA GLY A 29 -3.92 -19.09 7.68
C GLY A 29 -3.04 -20.18 7.05
N HIS A 30 -2.30 -20.96 7.83
CA HIS A 30 -1.46 -22.07 7.31
C HIS A 30 -2.28 -23.26 6.80
N SER A 31 -3.58 -23.32 7.12
CA SER A 31 -4.50 -24.31 6.57
C SER A 31 -5.86 -23.70 6.27
N SER A 32 -6.51 -24.16 5.20
CA SER A 32 -7.85 -23.65 4.84
C SER A 32 -8.93 -23.98 5.87
N GLU A 33 -8.77 -25.05 6.64
CA GLU A 33 -9.68 -25.44 7.72
C GLU A 33 -9.46 -24.56 8.96
N GLY A 34 -8.20 -24.40 9.40
CA GLY A 34 -7.85 -23.53 10.52
C GLY A 34 -8.24 -22.07 10.29
N LEU A 35 -8.05 -21.56 9.07
CA LEU A 35 -8.48 -20.21 8.72
C LEU A 35 -10.01 -20.06 8.83
N LYS A 36 -10.78 -21.02 8.32
CA LYS A 36 -12.25 -20.99 8.42
C LYS A 36 -12.73 -21.05 9.86
N GLU A 37 -12.12 -21.91 10.68
CA GLU A 37 -12.44 -22.02 12.10
C GLU A 37 -12.15 -20.70 12.83
N PHE A 38 -10.96 -20.13 12.63
CA PHE A 38 -10.58 -18.84 13.22
C PHE A 38 -11.55 -17.72 12.82
N LEU A 39 -11.81 -17.56 11.52
CA LEU A 39 -12.71 -16.54 10.99
C LEU A 39 -14.15 -16.68 11.52
N SER A 40 -14.59 -17.91 11.87
CA SER A 40 -15.93 -18.14 12.42
C SER A 40 -16.12 -17.62 13.85
N GLN A 41 -15.02 -17.37 14.56
CA GLN A 41 -15.02 -16.90 15.96
C GLN A 41 -14.85 -15.37 16.07
N ILE A 42 -14.60 -14.68 14.96
CA ILE A 42 -14.33 -13.24 14.96
C ILE A 42 -15.62 -12.44 15.07
N ASP A 43 -15.66 -11.54 16.04
CA ASP A 43 -16.67 -10.47 16.11
C ASP A 43 -16.37 -9.41 15.04
N LYS A 44 -17.17 -9.39 13.98
CA LYS A 44 -17.04 -8.42 12.88
C LYS A 44 -17.24 -6.97 13.33
N GLY A 45 -18.06 -6.73 14.35
CA GLY A 45 -18.30 -5.40 14.91
C GLY A 45 -17.06 -4.86 15.60
N ASP A 46 -16.40 -5.68 16.41
CA ASP A 46 -15.11 -5.34 17.03
C ASP A 46 -14.02 -5.13 15.97
N ALA A 47 -13.91 -6.06 15.01
CA ALA A 47 -12.91 -5.97 13.95
C ALA A 47 -13.06 -4.70 13.09
N THR A 48 -14.30 -4.29 12.78
CA THR A 48 -14.57 -3.03 12.07
C THR A 48 -14.21 -1.83 12.94
N ARG A 49 -14.61 -1.82 14.22
CA ARG A 49 -14.31 -0.72 15.17
C ARG A 49 -12.80 -0.49 15.32
N ARG A 50 -12.03 -1.57 15.40
CA ARG A 50 -10.55 -1.57 15.50
C ARG A 50 -9.84 -1.37 14.17
N HIS A 51 -10.57 -1.30 13.06
CA HIS A 51 -10.03 -1.17 11.71
C HIS A 51 -9.06 -2.33 11.34
N LEU A 52 -9.38 -3.56 11.76
CA LEU A 52 -8.56 -4.73 11.50
C LEU A 52 -8.59 -5.15 10.03
N VAL A 53 -7.42 -5.39 9.47
CA VAL A 53 -7.20 -5.84 8.11
C VAL A 53 -7.46 -7.34 8.02
N ILE A 54 -8.68 -7.73 7.66
CA ILE A 54 -9.09 -9.13 7.50
C ILE A 54 -9.70 -9.29 6.09
N PRO A 55 -8.92 -9.57 5.04
CA PRO A 55 -9.39 -9.55 3.65
C PRO A 55 -10.64 -10.41 3.38
N GLU A 56 -10.78 -11.52 4.08
CA GLU A 56 -11.85 -12.52 3.95
C GLU A 56 -13.17 -12.06 4.55
N LEU A 57 -13.13 -11.21 5.59
CA LEU A 57 -14.33 -10.74 6.31
C LEU A 57 -14.64 -9.27 6.05
N LEU A 58 -13.62 -8.44 5.86
CA LEU A 58 -13.67 -6.99 5.73
C LEU A 58 -12.89 -6.53 4.49
N PRO A 59 -13.25 -6.99 3.27
CA PRO A 59 -12.51 -6.66 2.04
C PRO A 59 -12.52 -5.16 1.70
N GLU A 60 -13.44 -4.39 2.29
CA GLU A 60 -13.60 -2.95 2.05
C GLU A 60 -12.79 -2.06 3.00
N ILE A 61 -12.23 -2.62 4.08
CA ILE A 61 -11.48 -1.83 5.08
C ILE A 61 -10.12 -1.40 4.55
N ILE A 62 -9.65 -2.06 3.49
CA ILE A 62 -8.39 -1.77 2.83
C ILE A 62 -8.67 -0.82 1.67
N SER A 63 -8.34 0.46 1.84
CA SER A 63 -8.24 1.35 0.69
C SER A 63 -6.93 1.08 -0.06
N TYR A 64 -7.04 0.85 -1.37
CA TYR A 64 -5.87 0.79 -2.26
C TYR A 64 -5.19 2.15 -2.40
N GLU A 65 -5.89 3.24 -2.04
CA GLU A 65 -5.40 4.60 -2.12
C GLU A 65 -5.62 5.29 -0.77
N MET A 66 -4.54 5.51 -0.05
CA MET A 66 -4.51 6.27 1.19
C MET A 66 -4.23 7.72 0.87
N ASN A 67 -5.11 8.61 1.32
CA ASN A 67 -5.01 10.03 1.03
C ASN A 67 -4.66 10.82 2.28
N ASP A 68 -4.05 11.99 2.08
CA ASP A 68 -3.69 12.93 3.14
C ASP A 68 -4.82 13.15 4.16
N GLU A 69 -6.09 13.19 3.72
CA GLU A 69 -7.25 13.44 4.61
C GLU A 69 -7.48 12.33 5.65
N GLU A 70 -7.02 11.10 5.41
CA GLU A 70 -7.16 10.00 6.36
C GLU A 70 -6.23 10.19 7.58
N TYR A 71 -5.03 10.73 7.34
CA TYR A 71 -3.97 10.87 8.35
C TYR A 71 -3.74 12.33 8.82
N PHE A 72 -4.14 13.30 8.01
CA PHE A 72 -3.92 14.74 8.19
C PHE A 72 -5.25 15.49 7.98
N LYS A 73 -6.23 15.23 8.85
CA LYS A 73 -7.57 15.83 8.77
C LYS A 73 -7.54 17.36 8.86
N GLU A 74 -8.44 18.02 8.14
CA GLU A 74 -8.54 19.47 8.17
C GLU A 74 -8.87 19.97 9.59
N GLY A 75 -8.02 20.84 10.13
CA GLY A 75 -8.10 21.32 11.53
C GLY A 75 -7.23 20.54 12.53
N ASP A 76 -6.64 19.42 12.12
CA ASP A 76 -5.53 18.79 12.86
C ASP A 76 -4.24 19.58 12.58
N SER A 77 -3.45 19.81 13.63
CA SER A 77 -2.14 20.47 13.53
C SER A 77 -1.03 19.52 13.04
N ARG A 78 -1.33 18.23 12.84
CA ARG A 78 -0.36 17.20 12.46
C ARG A 78 -0.04 17.27 10.96
N ASN A 79 1.24 17.38 10.67
CA ASN A 79 1.85 17.27 9.34
C ASN A 79 2.75 16.04 9.21
N VAL A 80 3.11 15.43 10.35
CA VAL A 80 3.91 14.21 10.45
C VAL A 80 3.16 13.18 11.28
N TYR A 81 2.93 12.01 10.70
CA TYR A 81 2.32 10.88 11.38
C TYR A 81 3.31 9.74 11.51
N ILE A 82 3.47 9.16 12.71
CA ILE A 82 4.43 8.09 12.95
C ILE A 82 3.70 6.92 13.59
N SER A 83 3.71 5.77 12.91
CA SER A 83 3.19 4.53 13.45
C SER A 83 4.28 3.47 13.52
N MET A 84 4.16 2.59 14.51
CA MET A 84 4.81 1.30 14.45
C MET A 84 3.94 0.39 13.59
N HIS A 85 4.52 -0.27 12.59
CA HIS A 85 3.78 -1.22 11.79
C HIS A 85 3.41 -2.44 12.64
N ASN A 86 2.12 -2.77 12.67
CA ASN A 86 1.64 -3.94 13.40
C ASN A 86 2.22 -5.21 12.77
N ARG A 87 3.01 -5.95 13.55
CA ARG A 87 3.52 -7.27 13.17
C ARG A 87 2.36 -8.19 12.81
N TYR A 88 2.61 -9.10 11.86
CA TYR A 88 1.68 -10.07 11.33
C TYR A 88 0.49 -9.53 10.53
N THR A 89 0.36 -8.21 10.37
CA THR A 89 -0.68 -7.63 9.51
C THR A 89 -0.57 -8.24 8.11
N PRO A 90 -1.68 -8.68 7.50
CA PRO A 90 -1.67 -9.22 6.15
C PRO A 90 -1.12 -8.19 5.16
N ALA A 91 -0.26 -8.63 4.24
CA ALA A 91 0.23 -7.76 3.20
C ALA A 91 -0.93 -7.30 2.32
N PHE A 92 -1.10 -5.98 2.20
CA PHE A 92 -2.10 -5.40 1.32
C PHE A 92 -1.47 -4.34 0.42
N LEU A 93 -1.90 -4.35 -0.84
CA LEU A 93 -1.41 -3.44 -1.86
C LEU A 93 -2.07 -2.08 -1.69
N HIS A 94 -1.26 -1.05 -1.53
CA HIS A 94 -1.75 0.32 -1.43
C HIS A 94 -0.75 1.29 -2.08
N ARG A 95 -1.23 2.50 -2.34
CA ARG A 95 -0.44 3.68 -2.68
C ARG A 95 -0.96 4.87 -1.88
N HIS A 96 -0.16 5.91 -1.75
CA HIS A 96 -0.57 7.13 -1.08
C HIS A 96 -0.13 8.39 -1.83
N ASN A 97 -0.75 9.53 -1.51
CA ASN A 97 -0.40 10.84 -2.10
C ASN A 97 0.57 11.67 -1.22
N PHE A 98 0.97 11.14 -0.06
CA PHE A 98 2.00 11.67 0.82
C PHE A 98 3.35 10.97 0.60
N PHE A 99 4.39 11.46 1.26
CA PHE A 99 5.65 10.74 1.34
C PHE A 99 5.69 9.83 2.54
N GLU A 100 6.33 8.67 2.36
CA GLU A 100 6.57 7.72 3.43
C GLU A 100 8.06 7.45 3.59
N ILE A 101 8.49 7.41 4.85
CA ILE A 101 9.79 6.90 5.25
C ILE A 101 9.55 5.68 6.14
N VAL A 102 10.06 4.53 5.71
CA VAL A 102 10.08 3.31 6.51
C VAL A 102 11.44 3.17 7.17
N PHE A 103 11.47 2.85 8.46
CA PHE A 103 12.70 2.56 9.19
C PHE A 103 12.62 1.20 9.90
N VAL A 104 13.57 0.31 9.60
CA VAL A 104 13.69 -0.98 10.28
C VAL A 104 14.51 -0.80 11.56
N TYR A 105 13.82 -0.67 12.70
CA TYR A 105 14.43 -0.47 14.00
C TYR A 105 15.11 -1.74 14.52
N HIS A 106 14.48 -2.90 14.33
CA HIS A 106 15.03 -4.20 14.66
C HIS A 106 14.40 -5.30 13.80
N GLY A 107 15.13 -6.38 13.56
CA GLY A 107 14.70 -7.55 12.81
C GLY A 107 14.75 -7.31 11.30
N SER A 108 13.70 -7.75 10.63
CA SER A 108 13.57 -7.64 9.17
C SER A 108 12.14 -7.43 8.71
N CYS A 109 11.99 -6.84 7.53
CA CYS A 109 10.73 -6.78 6.80
C CYS A 109 10.95 -7.06 5.32
N ALA A 110 9.88 -7.49 4.65
CA ALA A 110 9.84 -7.58 3.20
C ALA A 110 8.82 -6.59 2.66
N GLN A 111 9.13 -5.96 1.54
CA GLN A 111 8.20 -5.09 0.84
C GLN A 111 8.20 -5.40 -0.65
N ASN A 112 7.03 -5.32 -1.27
CA ASN A 112 6.97 -5.15 -2.72
C ASN A 112 6.87 -3.65 -2.95
N ILE A 113 7.81 -3.04 -3.67
CA ILE A 113 7.77 -1.62 -4.05
C ILE A 113 7.81 -1.58 -5.58
N GLY A 114 6.72 -1.09 -6.18
CA GLY A 114 6.51 -1.26 -7.61
C GLY A 114 6.49 -2.74 -7.99
N ALA A 115 7.37 -3.13 -8.92
CA ALA A 115 7.49 -4.52 -9.37
C ALA A 115 8.49 -5.37 -8.56
N ASN A 116 9.21 -4.78 -7.61
CA ASN A 116 10.36 -5.42 -6.97
C ASN A 116 10.04 -5.84 -5.53
N ARG A 117 10.27 -7.12 -5.21
CA ARG A 117 10.30 -7.61 -3.83
C ARG A 117 11.68 -7.33 -3.23
N LYS A 118 11.69 -6.62 -2.11
CA LYS A 118 12.89 -6.22 -1.37
C LYS A 118 12.82 -6.74 0.06
N TYR A 119 13.99 -6.94 0.64
CA TYR A 119 14.16 -7.36 2.02
C TYR A 119 15.03 -6.32 2.72
N PHE A 120 14.58 -5.88 3.88
CA PHE A 120 15.24 -4.85 4.68
C PHE A 120 15.52 -5.39 6.07
N SER A 121 16.55 -4.84 6.69
CA SER A 121 17.08 -5.29 8.00
C SER A 121 17.45 -4.10 8.88
N ASP A 122 17.85 -4.37 10.13
CA ASP A 122 18.31 -3.37 11.11
C ASP A 122 19.07 -2.19 10.49
N GLY A 123 18.49 -0.99 10.64
CA GLY A 123 19.14 0.26 10.25
C GLY A 123 18.80 0.75 8.84
N ASP A 124 18.02 -0.01 8.08
CA ASP A 124 17.58 0.40 6.75
C ASP A 124 16.52 1.50 6.84
N VAL A 125 16.76 2.59 6.10
CA VAL A 125 15.83 3.72 5.93
C VAL A 125 15.40 3.73 4.47
N ILE A 126 14.10 3.64 4.24
CA ILE A 126 13.49 3.55 2.91
C ILE A 126 12.59 4.75 2.70
N PHE A 127 12.94 5.60 1.73
CA PHE A 127 12.06 6.66 1.25
C PHE A 127 11.23 6.10 0.11
N ILE A 128 9.90 6.20 0.20
CA ILE A 128 8.96 5.78 -0.84
C ILE A 128 8.28 7.02 -1.40
N ALA A 129 8.30 7.16 -2.73
CA ALA A 129 7.67 8.29 -3.40
C ALA A 129 6.12 8.16 -3.43
N PRO A 130 5.38 9.29 -3.47
CA PRO A 130 3.94 9.28 -3.66
C PRO A 130 3.53 8.57 -4.95
N GLY A 131 2.36 7.95 -4.91
CA GLY A 131 1.75 7.24 -6.03
C GLY A 131 2.36 5.86 -6.32
N VAL A 132 3.42 5.48 -5.62
CA VAL A 132 4.05 4.16 -5.76
C VAL A 132 3.20 3.10 -5.06
N TYR A 133 2.78 2.08 -5.79
CA TYR A 133 2.16 0.91 -5.19
C TYR A 133 3.18 0.10 -4.41
N HIS A 134 2.84 -0.25 -3.18
CA HIS A 134 3.68 -1.09 -2.35
C HIS A 134 2.89 -1.92 -1.34
N THR A 135 3.57 -2.90 -0.75
CA THR A 135 3.08 -3.75 0.34
C THR A 135 4.16 -3.86 1.40
N MET A 136 3.79 -4.20 2.63
CA MET A 136 4.74 -4.52 3.68
C MET A 136 4.37 -5.81 4.41
N GLU A 137 5.40 -6.58 4.76
CA GLU A 137 5.33 -7.86 5.44
C GLU A 137 6.31 -7.87 6.63
N VAL A 138 5.78 -8.06 7.84
CA VAL A 138 6.57 -8.16 9.07
C VAL A 138 6.07 -9.37 9.87
N PHE A 139 6.70 -10.53 9.72
CA PHE A 139 6.22 -11.80 10.27
C PHE A 139 7.13 -12.41 11.35
N GLN A 140 7.88 -11.57 12.07
CA GLN A 140 8.74 -11.97 13.19
C GLN A 140 8.32 -11.21 14.45
N ASP A 141 8.36 -11.91 15.60
CA ASP A 141 7.93 -11.36 16.89
C ASP A 141 8.75 -10.15 17.33
N ASP A 142 10.04 -10.14 17.05
CA ASP A 142 10.99 -9.10 17.46
C ASP A 142 11.21 -8.03 16.39
N SER A 143 10.65 -8.18 15.19
CA SER A 143 10.79 -7.16 14.14
C SER A 143 10.01 -5.89 14.48
N ILE A 144 10.71 -4.75 14.58
CA ILE A 144 10.12 -3.43 14.80
C ILE A 144 10.37 -2.56 13.58
N VAL A 145 9.30 -2.11 12.95
CA VAL A 145 9.34 -1.22 11.78
C VAL A 145 8.49 0.01 12.06
N PHE A 146 9.03 1.19 11.77
CA PHE A 146 8.32 2.45 11.86
C PHE A 146 7.96 2.98 10.48
N ASN A 147 6.72 3.41 10.32
CA ASN A 147 6.26 4.16 9.16
C ASN A 147 6.12 5.63 9.56
N ILE A 148 6.76 6.51 8.81
CA ILE A 148 6.74 7.96 9.02
C ILE A 148 6.11 8.57 7.78
N LEU A 149 4.88 9.06 7.92
CA LEU A 149 4.10 9.67 6.86
C LEU A 149 4.25 11.19 6.95
N ILE A 150 4.49 11.85 5.82
CA ILE A 150 4.73 13.28 5.74
C ILE A 150 3.73 13.88 4.76
N GLN A 151 2.88 14.78 5.26
CA GLN A 151 1.89 15.49 4.45
C GLN A 151 2.57 16.14 3.24
N GLN A 152 1.91 16.09 2.08
CA GLN A 152 2.48 16.54 0.81
C GLN A 152 3.08 17.97 0.89
N LYS A 153 2.38 18.93 1.49
CA LYS A 153 2.85 20.33 1.61
C LYS A 153 4.11 20.45 2.47
N THR A 154 4.15 19.73 3.58
CA THR A 154 5.29 19.73 4.52
C THR A 154 6.50 19.08 3.89
N PHE A 155 6.30 17.99 3.16
CA PHE A 155 7.35 17.39 2.35
C PHE A 155 7.94 18.38 1.34
N HIS A 156 7.08 19.11 0.61
CA HIS A 156 7.55 20.13 -0.33
C HIS A 156 8.48 21.14 0.35
N GLN A 157 8.13 21.61 1.55
CA GLN A 157 8.94 22.57 2.29
C GLN A 157 10.27 21.98 2.77
N MET A 158 10.27 20.74 3.28
CA MET A 158 11.45 20.08 3.82
C MET A 158 12.49 19.73 2.75
N PHE A 159 12.03 19.22 1.60
CA PHE A 159 12.91 18.60 0.60
C PHE A 159 13.22 19.48 -0.61
N LEU A 160 12.46 20.55 -0.87
CA LEU A 160 12.80 21.51 -1.93
C LEU A 160 14.22 22.11 -1.79
N PRO A 161 14.72 22.44 -0.58
CA PRO A 161 16.12 22.86 -0.40
C PRO A 161 17.15 21.78 -0.72
N LEU A 162 16.79 20.51 -0.48
CA LEU A 162 17.65 19.34 -0.73
C LEU A 162 17.65 18.93 -2.22
N ALA A 163 16.59 19.28 -2.95
CA ALA A 163 16.38 18.92 -4.36
C ALA A 163 17.07 19.88 -5.36
N LYS A 164 18.16 20.55 -4.99
CA LYS A 164 18.81 21.57 -5.84
C LYS A 164 19.91 21.02 -6.76
N GLY A 165 20.37 19.80 -6.54
CA GLY A 165 21.40 19.16 -7.35
C GLY A 165 20.86 18.44 -8.58
N ASP A 166 21.78 17.83 -9.32
CA ASP A 166 21.51 16.94 -10.45
C ASP A 166 21.84 15.47 -10.12
N ASP A 167 21.99 15.15 -8.83
CA ASP A 167 22.21 13.81 -8.32
C ASP A 167 20.88 13.01 -8.19
N ILE A 168 20.99 11.70 -7.93
CA ILE A 168 19.84 10.79 -7.82
C ILE A 168 18.89 11.19 -6.69
N GLN A 169 19.39 11.71 -5.58
CA GLN A 169 18.57 12.14 -4.45
C GLN A 169 17.75 13.34 -4.88
N SER A 170 18.41 14.36 -5.43
CA SER A 170 17.74 15.54 -5.97
C SER A 170 16.70 15.19 -7.04
N LYS A 171 17.00 14.22 -7.91
CA LYS A 171 16.05 13.71 -8.91
C LYS A 171 14.84 13.04 -8.27
N PHE A 172 15.04 12.14 -7.29
CA PHE A 172 13.95 11.48 -6.55
C PHE A 172 13.01 12.51 -5.91
N PHE A 173 13.56 13.53 -5.25
CA PHE A 173 12.78 14.59 -4.63
C PHE A 173 12.03 15.42 -5.67
N LYS A 174 12.70 15.90 -6.73
CA LYS A 174 12.02 16.62 -7.83
C LYS A 174 10.86 15.80 -8.40
N GLU A 175 11.11 14.52 -8.69
CA GLU A 175 10.15 13.62 -9.31
C GLU A 175 8.91 13.39 -8.42
N GLY A 176 9.10 13.07 -7.14
CA GLY A 176 7.97 12.86 -6.24
C GLY A 176 7.24 14.14 -5.82
N LEU A 177 7.85 15.34 -5.97
CA LEU A 177 7.14 16.63 -5.86
C LEU A 177 6.18 16.86 -7.03
N TYR A 178 6.54 16.36 -8.22
CA TYR A 178 5.80 16.60 -9.46
C TYR A 178 5.06 15.35 -9.98
N ASN A 179 4.92 14.30 -9.17
CA ASN A 179 4.32 13.00 -9.52
C ASN A 179 4.88 12.41 -10.84
N GLN A 180 6.19 12.47 -11.01
CA GLN A 180 6.90 11.83 -12.12
C GLN A 180 7.52 10.51 -11.60
N HIS A 181 7.18 9.37 -12.19
CA HIS A 181 7.44 8.06 -11.56
C HIS A 181 8.65 7.31 -12.14
N GLN A 182 9.83 7.92 -12.26
CA GLN A 182 11.03 7.14 -12.64
C GLN A 182 11.75 6.54 -11.43
N LEU A 183 11.71 7.24 -10.29
CA LEU A 183 12.30 6.79 -9.03
C LEU A 183 11.21 6.50 -7.99
N GLU A 184 11.04 5.21 -7.68
CA GLU A 184 10.02 4.71 -6.76
C GLU A 184 10.48 4.76 -5.30
N TYR A 185 11.78 4.53 -5.07
CA TYR A 185 12.36 4.53 -3.73
C TYR A 185 13.84 4.92 -3.70
N LEU A 186 14.28 5.37 -2.52
CA LEU A 186 15.68 5.41 -2.10
C LEU A 186 15.85 4.61 -0.81
N VAL A 187 16.91 3.81 -0.73
CA VAL A 187 17.26 3.03 0.47
C VAL A 187 18.62 3.48 0.97
N TYR A 188 18.75 3.67 2.29
CA TYR A 188 20.02 3.98 2.96
C TYR A 188 20.27 2.98 4.08
N HIS A 189 21.45 2.37 4.10
CA HIS A 189 21.88 1.47 5.17
C HIS A 189 22.54 2.26 6.30
N THR A 190 21.73 2.78 7.23
CA THR A 190 22.17 3.78 8.22
C THR A 190 22.79 3.21 9.50
N LYS A 191 22.81 1.87 9.63
CA LYS A 191 23.17 1.16 10.86
C LYS A 191 22.30 1.67 12.02
N ASP A 192 22.89 1.96 13.18
CA ASP A 192 22.12 2.40 14.36
C ASP A 192 21.78 3.92 14.37
N SER A 193 22.11 4.67 13.32
CA SER A 193 22.08 6.15 13.35
C SER A 193 20.69 6.73 13.62
N TRP A 194 19.64 6.05 13.18
CA TRP A 194 18.24 6.46 13.37
C TRP A 194 17.60 5.98 14.68
N LYS A 195 18.14 4.92 15.31
CA LYS A 195 17.46 4.22 16.42
C LYS A 195 17.09 5.14 17.59
N SER A 196 18.00 6.03 17.99
CA SER A 196 17.71 6.96 19.10
C SER A 196 16.74 8.07 18.71
N PHE A 197 16.76 8.50 17.45
CA PHE A 197 15.91 9.58 16.97
C PHE A 197 14.49 9.12 16.69
N VAL A 198 14.30 7.96 16.06
CA VAL A 198 12.95 7.44 15.79
C VAL A 198 12.17 7.20 17.07
N LEU A 199 12.81 6.75 18.16
CA LEU A 199 12.15 6.62 19.46
C LEU A 199 11.75 7.98 20.05
N LYS A 200 12.56 9.02 19.85
CA LYS A 200 12.23 10.38 20.29
C LYS A 200 11.06 10.93 19.48
N MET A 201 11.09 10.77 18.16
CA MET A 201 10.02 11.20 17.28
C MET A 201 8.72 10.43 17.56
N TYR A 202 8.78 9.12 17.76
CA TYR A 202 7.61 8.32 18.10
C TYR A 202 7.02 8.71 19.46
N TYR A 203 7.87 8.94 20.48
CA TYR A 203 7.42 9.48 21.76
C TYR A 203 6.73 10.84 21.59
N GLU A 204 7.33 11.75 20.80
CA GLU A 204 6.78 13.08 20.51
C GLU A 204 5.42 12.98 19.81
N HIS A 205 5.29 12.06 18.86
CA HIS A 205 4.04 11.77 18.17
C HIS A 205 2.94 11.25 19.12
N LEU A 206 3.29 10.35 20.05
CA LEU A 206 2.34 9.81 21.04
C LEU A 206 1.89 10.85 22.08
N ASN A 207 2.76 11.81 22.41
CA ASN A 207 2.51 12.85 23.43
C ASN A 207 2.29 14.22 22.79
N HIS A 208 1.65 14.24 21.61
CA HIS A 208 1.55 15.41 20.76
C HIS A 208 0.90 16.61 21.47
N ASP A 209 1.61 17.74 21.50
CA ASP A 209 1.12 19.04 21.97
C ASP A 209 1.25 20.12 20.88
N GLY A 210 1.06 21.40 21.24
CA GLY A 210 1.11 22.51 20.27
C GLY A 210 2.48 22.78 19.65
N PHE A 211 3.56 22.16 20.14
CA PHE A 211 4.93 22.30 19.62
C PHE A 211 5.42 21.06 18.88
N SER A 212 4.80 19.90 19.14
CA SER A 212 5.26 18.59 18.67
C SER A 212 5.45 18.53 17.15
N ASP A 213 4.52 19.08 16.38
CA ASP A 213 4.61 19.03 14.92
C ASP A 213 5.86 19.75 14.37
N GLN A 214 6.16 20.94 14.89
CA GLN A 214 7.35 21.70 14.49
C GLN A 214 8.65 21.00 14.94
N ILE A 215 8.62 20.34 16.10
CA ILE A 215 9.74 19.52 16.60
C ILE A 215 9.97 18.33 15.66
N LEU A 216 8.91 17.62 15.28
CA LEU A 216 8.96 16.48 14.37
C LEU A 216 9.49 16.88 12.99
N ILE A 217 8.99 17.97 12.41
CA ILE A 217 9.48 18.51 11.14
C ILE A 217 10.97 18.86 11.23
N GLY A 218 11.40 19.52 12.31
CA GLY A 218 12.81 19.86 12.52
C GLY A 218 13.71 18.64 12.64
N MET A 219 13.30 17.64 13.44
CA MET A 219 14.03 16.38 13.60
C MET A 219 14.14 15.62 12.27
N LEU A 220 13.03 15.48 11.53
CA LEU A 220 13.02 14.79 10.25
C LEU A 220 13.83 15.51 9.18
N THR A 221 13.78 16.84 9.14
CA THR A 221 14.58 17.63 8.19
C THR A 221 16.07 17.40 8.45
N TYR A 222 16.49 17.47 9.72
CA TYR A 222 17.86 17.19 10.12
C TYR A 222 18.28 15.75 9.77
N LEU A 223 17.47 14.75 10.14
CA LEU A 223 17.78 13.34 9.90
C LEU A 223 17.86 13.01 8.41
N SER A 224 16.95 13.55 7.62
CA SER A 224 16.94 13.36 6.17
C SER A 224 18.22 13.93 5.54
N ALA A 225 18.58 15.17 5.90
CA ALA A 225 19.81 15.80 5.41
C ALA A 225 21.08 15.07 5.89
N ASP A 226 21.14 14.64 7.16
CA ASP A 226 22.27 13.88 7.69
C ASP A 226 22.41 12.53 6.98
N THR A 227 21.28 11.86 6.72
CA THR A 227 21.23 10.57 6.04
C THR A 227 21.78 10.69 4.62
N MET A 228 21.25 11.63 3.85
CA MET A 228 21.67 11.87 2.47
C MET A 228 23.15 12.21 2.36
N ARG A 229 23.68 12.97 3.33
CA ARG A 229 25.08 13.39 3.36
C ARG A 229 26.03 12.26 3.77
N ARG A 230 25.69 11.47 4.78
CA ARG A 230 26.62 10.50 5.39
C ARG A 230 26.53 9.10 4.79
N PHE A 231 25.39 8.74 4.21
CA PHE A 231 25.11 7.38 3.74
C PHE A 231 24.94 7.32 2.22
N GLN A 232 25.43 8.33 1.51
CA GLN A 232 25.41 8.40 0.05
C GLN A 232 26.07 7.15 -0.59
N ASP A 233 27.18 6.67 -0.03
CA ASP A 233 27.92 5.51 -0.55
C ASP A 233 27.18 4.17 -0.38
N THR A 234 26.22 4.12 0.55
CA THR A 234 25.38 2.95 0.81
C THR A 234 23.99 3.08 0.21
N MET A 235 23.74 4.14 -0.57
CA MET A 235 22.42 4.41 -1.11
C MET A 235 22.09 3.48 -2.26
N GLU A 236 20.94 2.82 -2.19
CA GLU A 236 20.33 2.14 -3.33
C GLU A 236 19.12 2.92 -3.85
N SER A 237 18.78 2.75 -5.11
CA SER A 237 17.57 3.33 -5.70
C SER A 237 16.92 2.39 -6.70
N SER A 238 15.64 2.64 -7.00
CA SER A 238 14.93 1.92 -8.06
C SER A 238 15.51 2.18 -9.45
N TYR A 239 16.38 3.20 -9.62
CA TYR A 239 17.02 3.56 -10.88
C TYR A 239 17.81 2.40 -11.51
N PHE A 240 18.35 1.50 -10.68
CA PHE A 240 19.24 0.41 -11.13
C PHE A 240 18.52 -0.88 -11.55
N PHE A 241 17.20 -0.98 -11.38
CA PHE A 241 16.42 -2.20 -11.70
C PHE A 241 15.61 -2.13 -13.01
N MET A 242 15.91 -1.17 -13.90
CA MET A 242 15.26 -1.07 -15.21
C MET A 242 15.71 -2.19 -16.17
N GLN A 243 15.23 -3.42 -15.96
CA GLN A 243 15.10 -4.39 -17.05
C GLN A 243 13.69 -4.20 -17.66
N SER A 244 13.67 -3.69 -18.89
CA SER A 244 12.50 -3.12 -19.59
C SER A 244 11.25 -4.01 -19.69
N ARG A 245 11.31 -5.31 -19.40
CA ARG A 245 10.16 -6.22 -19.55
C ARG A 245 9.15 -6.17 -18.39
N GLN A 246 9.56 -5.96 -17.14
CA GLN A 246 8.62 -6.02 -16.00
C GLN A 246 7.80 -4.74 -15.82
N LEU A 247 8.34 -3.59 -16.24
CA LEU A 247 7.60 -2.32 -16.28
C LEU A 247 6.53 -2.33 -17.37
N ASP A 248 6.83 -2.89 -18.56
CA ASP A 248 5.85 -3.08 -19.62
C ASP A 248 4.66 -3.93 -19.13
N ASP A 249 4.94 -5.03 -18.41
CA ASP A 249 3.93 -5.91 -17.84
C ASP A 249 3.00 -5.15 -16.88
N PHE A 250 3.56 -4.44 -15.90
CA PHE A 250 2.79 -3.68 -14.92
C PHE A 250 1.98 -2.55 -15.55
N LEU A 251 2.60 -1.73 -16.41
CA LEU A 251 1.95 -0.59 -17.06
C LEU A 251 0.78 -1.05 -17.95
N VAL A 252 0.96 -2.14 -18.69
CA VAL A 252 -0.10 -2.73 -19.52
C VAL A 252 -1.24 -3.24 -18.65
N LEU A 253 -0.96 -3.94 -17.54
CA LEU A 253 -2.01 -4.44 -16.66
C LEU A 253 -2.77 -3.31 -15.95
N ASN A 254 -2.08 -2.25 -15.52
CA ASN A 254 -2.70 -1.08 -14.89
C ASN A 254 -3.61 -0.34 -15.87
N TYR A 255 -3.13 -0.07 -17.09
CA TYR A 255 -3.92 0.56 -18.15
C TYR A 255 -5.20 -0.22 -18.48
N ILE A 256 -5.15 -1.55 -18.43
CA ILE A 256 -6.32 -2.40 -18.66
C ILE A 256 -7.35 -2.28 -17.53
N GLN A 257 -6.91 -2.08 -16.29
CA GLN A 257 -7.80 -1.90 -15.16
C GLN A 257 -8.48 -0.52 -15.18
N GLU A 258 -7.72 0.53 -15.49
CA GLU A 258 -8.24 1.91 -15.59
C GLU A 258 -9.26 2.05 -16.74
N HIS A 259 -9.07 1.34 -17.85
CA HIS A 259 -9.94 1.39 -19.03
C HIS A 259 -10.76 0.12 -19.25
N ILE A 260 -11.07 -0.61 -18.19
CA ILE A 260 -11.69 -1.94 -18.27
C ILE A 260 -13.04 -1.98 -19.03
N ASP A 261 -13.74 -0.86 -19.08
CA ASP A 261 -15.01 -0.64 -19.77
C ASP A 261 -14.86 -0.72 -21.30
N THR A 262 -13.74 -0.30 -21.87
CA THR A 262 -13.60 -0.21 -23.34
C THR A 262 -12.33 -0.87 -23.89
N VAL A 263 -11.27 -1.00 -23.07
CA VAL A 263 -9.91 -1.38 -23.52
C VAL A 263 -9.86 -2.61 -24.41
N THR A 264 -9.16 -2.50 -25.54
CA THR A 264 -8.84 -3.60 -26.44
C THR A 264 -7.33 -3.83 -26.52
N LEU A 265 -6.91 -4.99 -27.04
CA LEU A 265 -5.49 -5.23 -27.36
C LEU A 265 -4.92 -4.17 -28.31
N THR A 266 -5.74 -3.65 -29.22
CA THR A 266 -5.35 -2.58 -30.13
C THR A 266 -5.09 -1.28 -29.39
N ASP A 267 -5.87 -0.96 -28.36
CA ASP A 267 -5.69 0.26 -27.57
C ASP A 267 -4.41 0.18 -26.74
N ILE A 268 -4.15 -0.97 -26.10
CA ILE A 268 -2.91 -1.23 -25.37
C ILE A 268 -1.70 -1.13 -26.32
N SER A 269 -1.79 -1.76 -27.49
CA SER A 269 -0.75 -1.73 -28.52
C SER A 269 -0.41 -0.31 -28.96
N LYS A 270 -1.44 0.52 -29.22
CA LYS A 270 -1.26 1.92 -29.60
C LYS A 270 -0.71 2.78 -28.46
N HIS A 271 -1.22 2.59 -27.24
CA HIS A 271 -0.85 3.39 -26.08
C HIS A 271 0.62 3.20 -25.69
N PHE A 272 1.10 1.95 -25.73
CA PHE A 272 2.47 1.60 -25.33
C PHE A 272 3.45 1.43 -26.50
N GLY A 273 2.99 1.55 -27.75
CA GLY A 273 3.84 1.32 -28.93
C GLY A 273 4.26 -0.15 -29.13
N PHE A 274 3.52 -1.10 -28.54
CA PHE A 274 3.81 -2.53 -28.61
C PHE A 274 3.09 -3.22 -29.76
N SER A 275 3.60 -4.37 -30.22
CA SER A 275 2.85 -5.22 -31.15
C SER A 275 1.70 -5.94 -30.43
N LEU A 276 0.59 -6.20 -31.14
CA LEU A 276 -0.55 -6.98 -30.61
C LEU A 276 -0.13 -8.35 -30.05
N SER A 277 0.82 -9.01 -30.73
CA SER A 277 1.35 -10.32 -30.32
C SER A 277 2.13 -10.21 -29.00
N TYR A 278 2.91 -9.14 -28.82
CA TYR A 278 3.61 -8.86 -27.58
C TYR A 278 2.64 -8.60 -26.43
N CYS A 279 1.65 -7.71 -26.60
CA CYS A 279 0.64 -7.44 -25.57
C CYS A 279 -0.11 -8.71 -25.15
N SER A 280 -0.52 -9.54 -26.11
CA SER A 280 -1.23 -10.79 -25.82
C SER A 280 -0.36 -11.79 -25.04
N LYS A 281 0.92 -11.92 -25.42
CA LYS A 281 1.87 -12.82 -24.76
C LYS A 281 2.23 -12.33 -23.36
N LEU A 282 2.45 -11.02 -23.21
CA LEU A 282 2.68 -10.33 -21.95
C LEU A 282 1.53 -10.63 -20.99
N ILE A 283 0.29 -10.30 -21.35
CA ILE A 283 -0.88 -10.52 -20.47
C ILE A 283 -1.03 -12.00 -20.11
N LYS A 284 -0.81 -12.92 -21.06
CA LYS A 284 -0.87 -14.35 -20.79
C LYS A 284 0.21 -14.84 -19.84
N ASN A 285 1.43 -14.34 -19.99
CA ASN A 285 2.55 -14.72 -19.13
C ASN A 285 2.39 -14.16 -17.71
N THR A 286 1.90 -12.94 -17.58
CA THR A 286 1.74 -12.28 -16.28
C THR A 286 0.50 -12.77 -15.51
N THR A 287 -0.61 -13.01 -16.21
CA THR A 287 -1.91 -13.35 -15.58
C THR A 287 -2.27 -14.84 -15.63
N GLY A 288 -1.54 -15.63 -16.43
CA GLY A 288 -1.91 -17.01 -16.77
C GLY A 288 -3.12 -17.14 -17.72
N MET A 289 -3.78 -16.02 -18.09
CA MET A 289 -5.03 -16.00 -18.85
C MET A 289 -4.89 -15.21 -20.16
N ARG A 290 -5.72 -15.54 -21.15
CA ARG A 290 -5.82 -14.71 -22.36
C ARG A 290 -6.50 -13.39 -22.02
N PHE A 291 -6.13 -12.30 -22.70
CA PHE A 291 -6.66 -10.96 -22.45
C PHE A 291 -8.19 -10.89 -22.31
N ASN A 292 -8.95 -11.51 -23.21
CA ASN A 292 -10.41 -11.46 -23.15
C ASN A 292 -10.99 -12.20 -21.93
N ASP A 293 -10.33 -13.27 -21.48
CA ASP A 293 -10.73 -14.01 -20.29
C ASP A 293 -10.36 -13.24 -19.02
N TRP A 294 -9.18 -12.62 -19.02
CA TRP A 294 -8.73 -11.77 -17.93
C TRP A 294 -9.58 -10.50 -17.78
N LYS A 295 -9.85 -9.79 -18.88
CA LYS A 295 -10.77 -8.63 -18.92
C LYS A 295 -12.16 -9.00 -18.41
N LYS A 296 -12.66 -10.16 -18.77
CA LYS A 296 -13.95 -10.69 -18.29
C LYS A 296 -13.92 -10.94 -16.78
N ALA A 297 -12.88 -11.59 -16.26
CA ALA A 297 -12.72 -11.84 -14.83
C ALA A 297 -12.64 -10.53 -14.03
N LEU A 298 -11.88 -9.54 -14.51
CA LEU A 298 -11.81 -8.23 -13.88
C LEU A 298 -13.16 -7.49 -13.88
N ARG A 299 -13.93 -7.58 -14.98
CA ARG A 299 -15.27 -6.98 -15.06
C ARG A 299 -16.24 -7.61 -14.09
N ILE A 300 -16.19 -8.94 -13.92
CA ILE A 300 -17.01 -9.63 -12.93
C ILE A 300 -16.65 -9.19 -11.51
N ARG A 301 -15.36 -9.13 -11.15
CA ARG A 301 -14.92 -8.62 -9.84
C ARG A 301 -15.37 -7.18 -9.57
N LYS A 302 -15.22 -6.29 -10.56
CA LYS A 302 -15.71 -4.91 -10.45
C LYS A 302 -17.24 -4.86 -10.33
N GLY A 303 -17.95 -5.75 -11.03
CA GLY A 303 -19.39 -5.91 -10.91
C GLY A 303 -19.85 -6.41 -9.55
N GLU A 304 -19.15 -7.38 -8.95
CA GLU A 304 -19.40 -7.85 -7.59
C GLU A 304 -19.30 -6.68 -6.60
N ARG A 305 -18.23 -5.87 -6.72
CA ARG A 305 -18.04 -4.66 -5.90
C ARG A 305 -19.15 -3.63 -6.10
N LEU A 306 -19.52 -3.29 -7.34
CA LEU A 306 -20.60 -2.32 -7.59
C LEU A 306 -21.96 -2.83 -7.11
N LEU A 307 -22.21 -4.14 -7.18
CA LEU A 307 -23.47 -4.73 -6.70
C LEU A 307 -23.63 -4.64 -5.19
N VAL A 308 -22.52 -4.67 -4.45
CA VAL A 308 -22.48 -4.59 -2.98
C VAL A 308 -22.47 -3.14 -2.50
N ASN A 309 -21.64 -2.30 -3.11
CA ASN A 309 -21.28 -1.00 -2.55
C ASN A 309 -22.15 0.15 -3.08
N THR A 310 -22.98 -0.11 -4.09
CA THR A 310 -23.85 0.92 -4.67
C THR A 310 -25.29 0.43 -4.80
N THR A 311 -26.21 1.39 -4.85
CA THR A 311 -27.63 1.15 -5.15
C THR A 311 -27.92 1.18 -6.64
N ASP A 312 -26.89 1.23 -7.50
CA ASP A 312 -27.06 1.36 -8.94
C ASP A 312 -27.85 0.18 -9.51
N THR A 313 -28.63 0.42 -10.55
CA THR A 313 -29.37 -0.68 -11.19
C THR A 313 -28.40 -1.67 -11.84
N ILE A 314 -28.78 -2.95 -11.93
CA ILE A 314 -27.97 -3.98 -12.62
C ILE A 314 -27.65 -3.53 -14.06
N SER A 315 -28.57 -2.80 -14.69
CA SER A 315 -28.38 -2.21 -16.02
C SER A 315 -27.29 -1.13 -16.04
N SER A 316 -27.31 -0.21 -15.07
CA SER A 316 -26.28 0.84 -14.93
C SER A 316 -24.90 0.25 -14.64
N ILE A 317 -24.83 -0.74 -13.75
CA ILE A 317 -23.58 -1.46 -13.44
C ILE A 317 -23.06 -2.16 -14.70
N SER A 318 -23.92 -2.91 -15.39
CA SER A 318 -23.57 -3.56 -16.66
C SER A 318 -22.96 -2.58 -17.66
N LEU A 319 -23.57 -1.42 -17.84
CA LEU A 319 -23.09 -0.39 -18.76
C LEU A 319 -21.74 0.19 -18.32
N SER A 320 -21.57 0.47 -17.01
CA SER A 320 -20.30 0.99 -16.45
C SER A 320 -19.12 0.02 -16.57
N LEU A 321 -19.42 -1.28 -16.69
CA LEU A 321 -18.44 -2.33 -16.93
C LEU A 321 -18.18 -2.56 -18.42
N GLY A 322 -18.84 -1.79 -19.30
CA GLY A 322 -18.68 -1.88 -20.74
C GLY A 322 -19.34 -3.08 -21.38
N TYR A 323 -20.47 -3.53 -20.83
CA TYR A 323 -21.38 -4.46 -21.51
C TYR A 323 -22.48 -3.68 -22.21
N GLU A 324 -22.61 -3.88 -23.53
CA GLU A 324 -23.67 -3.26 -24.34
C GLU A 324 -25.08 -3.74 -23.94
N ASN A 325 -25.16 -4.95 -23.39
CA ASN A 325 -26.41 -5.57 -22.99
C ASN A 325 -26.31 -6.18 -21.57
N THR A 326 -27.22 -5.75 -20.70
CA THR A 326 -27.45 -6.25 -19.34
C THR A 326 -27.66 -7.76 -19.25
N GLU A 327 -28.38 -8.39 -20.19
CA GLU A 327 -28.53 -9.85 -20.24
C GLU A 327 -27.19 -10.57 -20.42
N THR A 328 -26.26 -9.97 -21.17
CA THR A 328 -24.92 -10.54 -21.37
C THR A 328 -24.13 -10.51 -20.08
N PHE A 329 -24.17 -9.38 -19.35
CA PHE A 329 -23.56 -9.27 -18.03
C PHE A 329 -24.16 -10.30 -17.07
N ILE A 330 -25.49 -10.39 -16.95
CA ILE A 330 -26.17 -11.32 -16.04
C ILE A 330 -25.77 -12.77 -16.32
N ARG A 331 -25.74 -13.17 -17.60
CA ARG A 331 -25.36 -14.53 -18.01
C ARG A 331 -23.92 -14.85 -17.65
N ILE A 332 -22.99 -13.94 -17.94
CA ILE A 332 -21.57 -14.15 -17.65
C ILE A 332 -21.35 -14.14 -16.13
N PHE A 333 -21.92 -13.18 -15.42
CA PHE A 333 -21.82 -13.09 -13.96
C PHE A 333 -22.31 -14.39 -13.31
N LYS A 334 -23.50 -14.88 -13.68
CA LYS A 334 -24.01 -16.16 -13.16
C LYS A 334 -23.11 -17.35 -13.47
N LYS A 335 -22.47 -17.35 -14.65
CA LYS A 335 -21.55 -18.43 -15.01
C LYS A 335 -20.29 -18.41 -14.14
N GLU A 336 -19.74 -17.23 -13.84
CA GLU A 336 -18.49 -17.10 -13.09
C GLU A 336 -18.70 -17.18 -11.56
N THR A 337 -19.84 -16.71 -11.04
CA THR A 337 -20.11 -16.63 -9.59
C THR A 337 -21.11 -17.67 -9.09
N GLY A 338 -21.78 -18.40 -10.00
CA GLY A 338 -22.83 -19.35 -9.68
C GLY A 338 -24.22 -18.74 -9.43
N MET A 339 -24.34 -17.40 -9.34
CA MET A 339 -25.58 -16.71 -9.00
C MET A 339 -25.83 -15.46 -9.86
N THR A 340 -27.09 -15.05 -10.03
CA THR A 340 -27.37 -13.82 -10.79
C THR A 340 -26.91 -12.57 -10.01
N PRO A 341 -26.59 -11.44 -10.69
CA PRO A 341 -26.25 -10.18 -10.03
C PRO A 341 -27.26 -9.74 -8.96
N GLY A 342 -28.56 -9.93 -9.23
CA GLY A 342 -29.63 -9.59 -8.29
C GLY A 342 -29.68 -10.52 -7.08
N GLN A 343 -29.40 -11.82 -7.25
CA GLN A 343 -29.25 -12.75 -6.14
C GLN A 343 -28.01 -12.42 -5.31
N TYR A 344 -26.89 -12.13 -5.97
CA TYR A 344 -25.63 -11.74 -5.32
C TYR A 344 -25.83 -10.51 -4.43
N ARG A 345 -26.43 -9.44 -4.96
CA ARG A 345 -26.76 -8.24 -4.18
C ARG A 345 -27.64 -8.54 -2.97
N LYS A 346 -28.72 -9.32 -3.14
CA LYS A 346 -29.63 -9.64 -2.04
C LYS A 346 -28.95 -10.47 -0.95
N GLN A 347 -28.12 -11.43 -1.34
CA GLN A 347 -27.36 -12.25 -0.41
C GLN A 347 -26.34 -11.40 0.38
N SER A 348 -25.62 -10.51 -0.30
CA SER A 348 -24.69 -9.60 0.37
C SER A 348 -25.39 -8.61 1.30
N GLN A 349 -26.60 -8.13 0.97
CA GLN A 349 -27.39 -7.24 1.83
C GLN A 349 -28.00 -7.95 3.05
N GLN A 350 -28.34 -9.24 2.93
CA GLN A 350 -28.81 -10.05 4.05
C GLN A 350 -27.70 -10.46 5.01
N ASN A 351 -26.45 -10.51 4.53
CA ASN A 351 -25.27 -10.79 5.36
C ASN A 351 -24.71 -9.52 6.05
N SER A 352 -25.27 -8.34 5.76
CA SER A 352 -24.90 -7.04 6.32
C SER A 352 -25.99 -6.45 7.24
N GLN A 353 -27.06 -7.20 7.52
CA GLN A 353 -28.03 -6.98 8.60
C GLN A 353 -27.75 -8.00 9.71
#